data_AF-A0A927UIL1-F1
#
_entry.id   AF-A0A927UIL1-F1
#
_cell.length_a   1.000
_cell.length_b   1.000
_cell.length_c   1.000
_cell.angle_alpha   90.00
_cell.angle_beta   90.00
_cell.angle_gamma   90.00
#
_symmetry.space_group_name_H-M   'P 1'
#
loop_
_entity.id
_entity.type
_entity.pdbx_description
1 polymer ?
#
loop_
_entity_poly.entity_id
_entity_poly.type
_entity_poly.pdbx_seq_one_letter_code
_entity_poly.pdbx_strand_id
1 'polypeptide(L)'
;MNKDDFFEMALSDCMSNEEKAVRLLQMLGFFIHSRDGKYYLSDNAFSEDAVELEKMFNKYSLGKTKRRKPPRVVSHDNQKNYCNHDKSILDLLFYVSEDSICSIIKECFRTDQIGVEASSYEVEWPMFLDGKMPKPVYVACLEPFIAYYVKAVSACGVDTCYSCDGNHQNGGKVICKSYYPFNIFHKRIWNDVCVEYNIEGDIEKGILFDENSQYDLYYKIYQAAQYLYEHRVCYREMKYEAILNLRKYKRQMKKEKKKPTKEQYENWFCKEIGLVN
;
A
#
# COMPACT_ATOMS: atom_id res chain seq x y z
N MET A 1 -4.24 -3.45 23.93
CA MET A 1 -3.10 -4.21 23.38
C MET A 1 -1.87 -3.33 23.54
N ASN A 2 -0.77 -3.84 24.09
CA ASN A 2 0.49 -3.08 24.18
C ASN A 2 1.36 -3.34 22.92
N LYS A 3 2.52 -2.67 22.84
CA LYS A 3 3.45 -2.79 21.70
C LYS A 3 4.02 -4.19 21.52
N ASP A 4 4.37 -4.85 22.61
CA ASP A 4 4.97 -6.18 22.58
C ASP A 4 3.92 -7.20 22.13
N ASP A 5 2.69 -7.12 22.67
CA ASP A 5 1.55 -7.93 22.22
C ASP A 5 1.33 -7.81 20.70
N PHE A 6 1.45 -6.59 20.15
CA PHE A 6 1.31 -6.35 18.72
C PHE A 6 2.35 -7.11 17.89
N PHE A 7 3.63 -7.06 18.27
CA PHE A 7 4.67 -7.79 17.54
C PHE A 7 4.57 -9.30 17.76
N GLU A 8 4.22 -9.75 18.97
CA GLU A 8 3.98 -11.17 19.23
C GLU A 8 2.86 -11.70 18.33
N MET A 9 1.74 -10.98 18.21
CA MET A 9 0.65 -11.37 17.33
C MET A 9 1.04 -11.32 15.85
N ALA A 10 1.66 -10.23 15.39
CA ALA A 10 2.06 -10.05 14.00
C ALA A 10 3.12 -11.05 13.52
N LEU A 11 3.89 -11.63 14.44
CA LEU A 11 4.96 -12.60 14.17
C LEU A 11 4.61 -14.02 14.61
N SER A 12 3.39 -14.26 15.10
CA SER A 12 2.98 -15.53 15.72
C SER A 12 2.97 -16.72 14.75
N ASP A 13 2.77 -16.46 13.46
CA ASP A 13 2.76 -17.46 12.38
C ASP A 13 4.14 -17.69 11.77
N CYS A 14 5.17 -16.95 12.20
CA CYS A 14 6.53 -17.06 11.67
C CYS A 14 7.30 -18.19 12.37
N MET A 15 7.77 -19.15 11.59
CA MET A 15 8.49 -20.35 12.04
C MET A 15 10.00 -20.15 12.17
N SER A 16 10.52 -19.02 11.68
CA SER A 16 11.95 -18.71 11.66
C SER A 16 12.23 -17.23 11.87
N ASN A 17 13.47 -16.89 12.24
CA ASN A 17 13.89 -15.48 12.35
C ASN A 17 13.92 -14.81 10.97
N GLU A 18 14.20 -15.55 9.91
CA GLU A 18 14.13 -15.07 8.53
C GLU A 18 12.70 -14.63 8.18
N GLU A 19 11.69 -15.45 8.49
CA GLU A 19 10.29 -15.10 8.28
C GLU A 19 9.88 -13.88 9.13
N LYS A 20 10.31 -13.81 10.39
CA LYS A 20 10.08 -12.64 11.25
C LYS A 20 10.70 -11.38 10.68
N ALA A 21 11.93 -11.44 10.17
CA ALA A 21 12.58 -10.29 9.54
C ALA A 21 11.82 -9.83 8.30
N VAL A 22 11.43 -10.77 7.44
CA VAL A 22 10.64 -10.47 6.24
C VAL A 22 9.31 -9.84 6.62
N ARG A 23 8.64 -10.36 7.65
CA ARG A 23 7.38 -9.83 8.16
C ARG A 23 7.53 -8.40 8.69
N LEU A 24 8.57 -8.12 9.47
CA LEU A 24 8.88 -6.78 9.95
C LEU A 24 9.19 -5.82 8.79
N LEU A 25 9.97 -6.25 7.79
CA LEU A 25 10.25 -5.46 6.60
C LEU A 25 8.97 -5.19 5.78
N GLN A 26 8.07 -6.17 5.67
CA GLN A 26 6.76 -5.97 5.05
C GLN A 26 5.94 -4.93 5.81
N MET A 27 5.89 -5.01 7.14
CA MET A 27 5.23 -4.01 7.99
C MET A 27 5.81 -2.61 7.76
N LEU A 28 7.12 -2.49 7.58
CA LEU A 28 7.79 -1.24 7.19
C LEU A 28 7.46 -0.75 5.77
N GLY A 29 6.70 -1.52 4.97
CA GLY A 29 6.25 -1.14 3.63
C GLY A 29 7.01 -1.79 2.48
N PHE A 30 7.98 -2.67 2.75
CA PHE A 30 8.68 -3.39 1.69
C PHE A 30 7.82 -4.54 1.15
N PHE A 31 7.46 -4.49 -0.13
CA PHE A 31 6.75 -5.58 -0.79
C PHE A 31 7.67 -6.74 -1.13
N ILE A 32 7.92 -7.61 -0.15
CA ILE A 32 8.75 -8.80 -0.27
C ILE A 32 7.86 -10.02 -0.49
N HIS A 33 8.20 -10.84 -1.50
CA HIS A 33 7.54 -12.11 -1.82
C HIS A 33 8.50 -13.27 -1.63
N SER A 34 7.99 -14.43 -1.24
CA SER A 34 8.74 -15.70 -1.27
C SER A 34 8.37 -16.51 -2.50
N ARG A 35 9.38 -17.05 -3.19
CA ARG A 35 9.22 -18.03 -4.28
C ARG A 35 10.41 -18.98 -4.30
N ASP A 36 10.14 -20.28 -4.30
CA ASP A 36 11.16 -21.34 -4.36
C ASP A 36 12.25 -21.19 -3.26
N GLY A 37 11.82 -20.84 -2.04
CA GLY A 37 12.71 -20.67 -0.87
C GLY A 37 13.60 -19.41 -0.93
N LYS A 38 13.29 -18.45 -1.81
CA LYS A 38 14.00 -17.19 -1.94
C LYS A 38 13.05 -16.01 -1.83
N TYR A 39 13.58 -14.88 -1.38
CA TYR A 39 12.82 -13.66 -1.20
C TYR A 39 13.15 -12.61 -2.26
N TYR A 40 12.13 -11.87 -2.68
CA TYR A 40 12.18 -10.97 -3.83
C TYR A 40 11.36 -9.69 -3.59
N LEU A 41 11.85 -8.54 -4.06
CA LEU A 41 11.03 -7.34 -4.12
C LEU A 41 9.99 -7.41 -5.26
N SER A 42 8.76 -7.02 -4.96
CA SER A 42 7.65 -6.94 -5.92
C SER A 42 7.90 -5.91 -7.02
N ASP A 43 7.30 -6.14 -8.18
CA ASP A 43 7.09 -5.17 -9.25
C ASP A 43 6.25 -3.93 -8.85
N ASN A 44 5.58 -3.98 -7.68
CA ASN A 44 4.87 -2.86 -7.05
C ASN A 44 5.74 -2.07 -6.07
N ALA A 45 6.99 -2.49 -5.84
CA ALA A 45 7.94 -1.71 -5.07
C ALA A 45 8.36 -0.45 -5.84
N PHE A 46 8.74 0.59 -5.10
CA PHE A 46 9.37 1.76 -5.69
C PHE A 46 10.81 1.40 -6.08
N SER A 47 11.35 2.02 -7.13
CA SER A 47 12.68 1.65 -7.67
C SER A 47 13.79 1.79 -6.63
N GLU A 48 13.66 2.76 -5.73
CA GLU A 48 14.63 3.07 -4.69
C GLU A 48 14.42 2.24 -3.41
N ASP A 49 13.31 1.48 -3.28
CA ASP A 49 13.09 0.59 -2.14
C ASP A 49 14.22 -0.46 -2.04
N ALA A 50 14.78 -0.90 -3.17
CA ALA A 50 15.92 -1.82 -3.17
C ALA A 50 17.18 -1.23 -2.51
N VAL A 51 17.38 0.09 -2.63
CA VAL A 51 18.52 0.79 -2.02
C VAL A 51 18.33 0.92 -0.53
N GLU A 52 17.12 1.27 -0.07
CA GLU A 52 16.82 1.32 1.36
C GLU A 52 16.86 -0.05 2.01
N LEU A 53 16.38 -1.08 1.32
CA LEU A 53 16.46 -2.44 1.81
C LEU A 53 17.92 -2.87 1.99
N GLU A 54 18.80 -2.55 1.04
CA GLU A 54 20.23 -2.83 1.16
C GLU A 54 20.88 -2.11 2.35
N LYS A 55 20.48 -0.85 2.62
CA LYS A 55 20.92 -0.14 3.84
C LYS A 55 20.45 -0.83 5.11
N MET A 56 19.20 -1.28 5.16
CA MET A 56 18.67 -2.03 6.30
C MET A 56 19.39 -3.35 6.51
N PHE A 57 19.68 -4.10 5.44
CA PHE A 57 20.45 -5.34 5.51
C PHE A 57 21.83 -5.13 6.14
N ASN A 58 22.53 -4.08 5.72
CA ASN A 58 23.84 -3.74 6.25
C ASN A 58 23.75 -3.25 7.71
N LYS A 59 22.76 -2.41 8.02
CA LYS A 59 22.59 -1.84 9.36
C LYS A 59 22.22 -2.88 10.42
N TYR A 60 21.31 -3.80 10.08
CA TYR A 60 20.75 -4.78 11.01
C TYR A 60 21.31 -6.20 10.81
N SER A 61 22.35 -6.35 9.98
CA SER A 61 23.00 -7.64 9.71
C SER A 61 22.03 -8.73 9.21
N LEU A 62 21.10 -8.39 8.32
CA LEU A 62 20.02 -9.28 7.85
C LEU A 62 20.44 -10.26 6.74
N GLY A 63 21.74 -10.56 6.62
CA GLY A 63 22.30 -11.41 5.57
C GLY A 63 22.88 -10.61 4.39
N LYS A 64 22.65 -11.08 3.15
CA LYS A 64 23.28 -10.54 1.92
C LYS A 64 22.25 -10.27 0.82
N THR A 65 22.50 -9.24 0.02
CA THR A 65 21.73 -8.92 -1.19
C THR A 65 22.51 -9.33 -2.45
N LYS A 66 21.83 -9.94 -3.42
CA LYS A 66 22.40 -10.18 -4.77
C LYS A 66 21.57 -9.42 -5.80
N ARG A 67 22.13 -8.32 -6.32
CA ARG A 67 21.49 -7.58 -7.42
C ARG A 67 21.53 -8.42 -8.70
N ARG A 68 20.37 -8.78 -9.23
CA ARG A 68 20.24 -9.25 -10.62
C ARG A 68 20.28 -8.03 -11.55
N LYS A 69 20.85 -8.20 -12.76
CA LYS A 69 20.95 -7.14 -13.76
C LYS A 69 19.58 -6.47 -13.97
N PRO A 70 19.53 -5.14 -14.17
CA PRO A 70 18.26 -4.48 -14.44
C PRO A 70 17.64 -5.11 -15.70
N PRO A 71 16.34 -5.43 -15.65
CA PRO A 71 15.64 -5.94 -16.82
C PRO A 71 15.68 -4.91 -17.94
N ARG A 72 15.77 -5.40 -19.17
CA ARG A 72 15.61 -4.55 -20.35
C ARG A 72 14.19 -4.04 -20.35
N VAL A 73 14.03 -2.72 -20.43
CA VAL A 73 12.73 -2.07 -20.62
C VAL A 73 12.17 -2.53 -21.97
N VAL A 74 11.23 -3.47 -21.95
CA VAL A 74 10.40 -3.75 -23.11
C VAL A 74 9.15 -2.87 -22.96
N SER A 75 9.10 -1.77 -23.69
CA SER A 75 7.90 -0.97 -23.84
C SER A 75 6.87 -1.79 -24.62
N HIS A 76 5.81 -2.26 -23.96
CA HIS A 76 4.65 -2.82 -24.63
C HIS A 76 3.40 -2.05 -24.23
N ASP A 77 3.15 -0.97 -24.97
CA ASP A 77 1.81 -0.70 -25.46
C ASP A 77 1.30 -1.96 -26.17
N ASN A 78 0.58 -2.81 -25.45
CA ASN A 78 -0.59 -3.53 -25.94
C ASN A 78 -1.12 -4.49 -24.86
N GLN A 79 -2.42 -4.34 -24.62
CA GLN A 79 -3.23 -5.21 -23.78
C GLN A 79 -3.10 -6.66 -24.26
N LYS A 80 -2.69 -7.54 -23.33
CA LYS A 80 -2.50 -9.02 -23.39
C LYS A 80 -1.04 -9.40 -23.13
N ASN A 81 -0.61 -9.29 -21.87
CA ASN A 81 0.47 -10.07 -21.24
C ASN A 81 0.73 -9.50 -19.84
N TYR A 82 -0.12 -9.83 -18.87
CA TYR A 82 0.14 -9.56 -17.44
C TYR A 82 1.09 -10.63 -16.87
N CYS A 83 2.25 -10.85 -17.49
CA CYS A 83 3.27 -11.78 -16.99
C CYS A 83 4.72 -11.39 -17.37
N ASN A 84 5.02 -10.13 -17.72
CA ASN A 84 6.42 -9.72 -17.87
C ASN A 84 6.97 -9.26 -16.51
N HIS A 85 7.44 -10.25 -15.74
CA HIS A 85 8.09 -10.17 -14.42
C HIS A 85 9.46 -9.46 -14.40
N ASP A 86 9.70 -8.59 -15.38
CA ASP A 86 11.01 -7.99 -15.63
C ASP A 86 11.02 -6.52 -15.17
N LYS A 87 10.76 -6.30 -13.88
CA LYS A 87 11.28 -5.14 -13.12
C LYS A 87 12.25 -5.68 -12.08
N SER A 88 13.37 -4.99 -11.84
CA SER A 88 14.56 -5.50 -11.14
C SER A 88 14.24 -6.21 -9.83
N ILE A 89 14.20 -7.53 -9.88
CA ILE A 89 14.02 -8.38 -8.71
C ILE A 89 15.36 -8.45 -7.96
N LEU A 90 15.36 -8.05 -6.70
CA LEU A 90 16.49 -8.22 -5.78
C LEU A 90 16.36 -9.59 -5.11
N ASP A 91 17.35 -10.48 -5.30
CA ASP A 91 17.41 -11.74 -4.57
C ASP A 91 17.94 -11.46 -3.15
N LEU A 92 17.14 -11.79 -2.14
CA LEU A 92 17.48 -11.59 -0.73
C LEU A 92 17.85 -12.93 -0.08
N LEU A 93 18.99 -12.96 0.61
CA LEU A 93 19.44 -14.11 1.39
C LEU A 93 19.52 -13.68 2.86
N PHE A 94 18.63 -14.23 3.67
CA PHE A 94 18.55 -13.92 5.08
C PHE A 94 19.39 -14.89 5.92
N TYR A 95 20.06 -14.34 6.93
CA TYR A 95 20.63 -15.06 8.05
C TYR A 95 20.49 -14.12 9.24
N VAL A 96 19.52 -14.38 10.11
CA VAL A 96 19.02 -13.37 11.05
C VAL A 96 19.07 -13.88 12.49
N SER A 97 19.79 -13.17 13.35
CA SER A 97 19.77 -13.42 14.79
C SER A 97 18.55 -12.78 15.44
N GLU A 98 18.21 -13.23 16.65
CA GLU A 98 17.16 -12.60 17.45
C GLU A 98 17.48 -11.14 17.80
N ASP A 99 18.77 -10.81 18.00
CA ASP A 99 19.23 -9.43 18.21
C ASP A 99 18.88 -8.53 17.02
N SER A 100 19.05 -9.02 15.79
CA SER A 100 18.67 -8.27 14.58
C SER A 100 17.18 -7.95 14.54
N ILE A 101 16.32 -8.90 14.94
CA ILE A 101 14.87 -8.71 15.04
C ILE A 101 14.54 -7.63 16.08
N CYS A 102 15.13 -7.76 17.27
CA CYS A 102 14.99 -6.78 18.35
C CYS A 102 15.44 -5.38 17.93
N SER A 103 16.55 -5.25 17.20
CA SER A 103 17.05 -3.98 16.69
C SER A 103 16.09 -3.35 15.68
N ILE A 104 15.49 -4.11 14.76
CA ILE A 104 14.47 -3.59 13.83
C ILE A 104 13.29 -3.04 14.62
N ILE A 105 12.74 -3.82 15.57
CA ILE A 105 11.58 -3.39 16.37
C ILE A 105 11.88 -2.11 17.14
N LYS A 106 13.05 -2.05 17.81
CA LYS A 106 13.43 -0.91 18.65
C LYS A 106 13.72 0.35 17.83
N GLU A 107 14.41 0.20 16.70
CA GLU A 107 14.91 1.36 15.95
C GLU A 107 14.02 1.83 14.81
N CYS A 108 13.28 0.92 14.15
CA CYS A 108 12.45 1.28 13.01
C CYS A 108 11.01 1.61 13.42
N PHE A 109 10.50 1.02 14.51
CA PHE A 109 9.14 1.26 15.01
C PHE A 109 9.17 2.20 16.22
N ARG A 110 9.85 3.34 16.09
CA ARG A 110 9.96 4.34 17.17
C ARG A 110 8.72 5.24 17.22
N THR A 111 8.46 5.79 18.41
CA THR A 111 7.32 6.69 18.71
C THR A 111 7.68 8.18 18.57
N ASP A 112 8.87 8.49 18.05
CA ASP A 112 9.38 9.86 17.93
C ASP A 112 9.74 10.26 16.50
N GLN A 113 9.45 9.41 15.52
CA GLN A 113 9.63 9.73 14.10
C GLN A 113 8.32 10.20 13.49
N ILE A 114 8.40 11.33 12.78
CA ILE A 114 7.33 11.83 11.91
C ILE A 114 7.77 11.53 10.48
N GLY A 115 6.89 10.90 9.71
CA GLY A 115 7.12 10.61 8.29
C GLY A 115 7.09 11.88 7.44
N VAL A 116 7.49 11.73 6.18
CA VAL A 116 7.43 12.82 5.19
C VAL A 116 6.16 12.64 4.38
N GLU A 117 5.35 13.70 4.26
CA GLU A 117 4.10 13.68 3.50
C GLU A 117 4.31 13.05 2.10
N ALA A 118 3.48 12.06 1.76
CA ALA A 118 3.50 11.41 0.46
C ALA A 118 3.04 12.39 -0.63
N SER A 119 3.96 13.18 -1.18
CA SER A 119 3.65 14.05 -2.32
C SER A 119 3.55 13.23 -3.61
N SER A 120 2.34 13.12 -4.15
CA SER A 120 2.13 12.84 -5.57
C SER A 120 1.43 14.05 -6.23
N TYR A 121 1.33 14.07 -7.55
CA TYR A 121 0.76 15.21 -8.27
C TYR A 121 -0.78 15.18 -8.17
N GLU A 122 -1.44 16.33 -8.09
CA GLU A 122 -2.90 16.38 -8.22
C GLU A 122 -3.33 15.77 -9.56
N VAL A 123 -4.16 14.71 -9.50
CA VAL A 123 -4.63 13.99 -10.68
C VAL A 123 -6.08 14.35 -10.99
N GLU A 124 -6.34 15.00 -12.12
CA GLU A 124 -7.72 15.29 -12.53
C GLU A 124 -8.46 14.07 -13.12
N TRP A 125 -9.79 14.14 -13.20
CA TRP A 125 -10.64 13.13 -13.85
C TRP A 125 -10.13 12.62 -15.19
N PRO A 126 -9.67 13.45 -16.16
CA PRO A 126 -9.15 12.94 -17.41
C PRO A 126 -7.99 11.97 -17.23
N MET A 127 -7.09 12.25 -16.29
CA MET A 127 -5.94 11.39 -15.99
C MET A 127 -6.37 10.12 -15.23
N PHE A 128 -7.31 10.23 -14.30
CA PHE A 128 -7.92 9.07 -13.64
C PHE A 128 -8.61 8.16 -14.67
N LEU A 129 -9.38 8.77 -15.58
CA LEU A 129 -10.06 8.09 -16.67
C LEU A 129 -9.11 7.47 -17.67
N ASP A 130 -7.84 7.89 -17.77
CA ASP A 130 -6.84 7.23 -18.61
C ASP A 130 -6.43 5.86 -18.05
N GLY A 131 -6.87 5.51 -16.83
CA GLY A 131 -6.58 4.23 -16.20
C GLY A 131 -5.12 4.11 -15.77
N LYS A 132 -4.42 5.24 -15.65
CA LYS A 132 -3.02 5.27 -15.21
C LYS A 132 -2.93 4.73 -13.79
N MET A 133 -1.94 3.86 -13.57
CA MET A 133 -1.59 3.43 -12.22
C MET A 133 -0.84 4.58 -11.52
N PRO A 134 -1.10 4.79 -10.22
CA PRO A 134 -0.30 5.70 -9.42
C PRO A 134 1.17 5.22 -9.41
N LYS A 135 2.09 6.15 -9.19
CA LYS A 135 3.48 5.78 -8.95
C LYS A 135 3.55 5.03 -7.61
N PRO A 136 4.37 3.97 -7.49
CA PRO A 136 4.63 3.38 -6.19
C PRO A 136 5.16 4.43 -5.22
N VAL A 137 4.79 4.31 -3.93
CA VAL A 137 5.25 5.23 -2.89
C VAL A 137 6.59 4.75 -2.35
N TYR A 138 7.53 5.67 -2.14
CA TYR A 138 8.84 5.34 -1.58
C TYR A 138 8.74 5.05 -0.09
N VAL A 139 9.31 3.91 0.34
CA VAL A 139 9.19 3.46 1.73
C VAL A 139 9.78 4.44 2.76
N ALA A 140 10.89 5.11 2.44
CA ALA A 140 11.56 6.01 3.38
C ALA A 140 10.77 7.30 3.69
N CYS A 141 9.69 7.56 2.96
CA CYS A 141 8.79 8.67 3.27
C CYS A 141 7.69 8.28 4.26
N LEU A 142 7.50 6.98 4.53
CA LEU A 142 6.32 6.49 5.26
C LEU A 142 6.63 6.18 6.72
N GLU A 143 5.62 6.40 7.57
CA GLU A 143 5.66 6.00 8.97
C GLU A 143 5.38 4.51 9.13
N PRO A 144 6.10 3.82 10.02
CA PRO A 144 6.19 2.36 10.03
C PRO A 144 4.86 1.66 10.29
N PHE A 145 3.94 2.25 11.07
CA PHE A 145 2.67 1.59 11.42
C PHE A 145 1.57 1.74 10.36
N ILE A 146 1.76 2.60 9.35
CA ILE A 146 0.82 2.76 8.22
C ILE A 146 1.46 2.48 6.86
N ALA A 147 2.79 2.36 6.78
CA ALA A 147 3.53 2.23 5.53
C ALA A 147 3.01 1.11 4.62
N TYR A 148 2.81 -0.09 5.18
CA TYR A 148 2.31 -1.22 4.41
C TYR A 148 0.91 -0.98 3.85
N TYR A 149 0.03 -0.32 4.62
CA TYR A 149 -1.31 0.06 4.17
C TYR A 149 -1.27 1.06 3.01
N VAL A 150 -0.49 2.14 3.13
CA VAL A 150 -0.33 3.15 2.07
C VAL A 150 0.17 2.50 0.78
N LYS A 151 1.17 1.62 0.90
CA LYS A 151 1.71 0.85 -0.23
C LYS A 151 0.64 -0.07 -0.82
N ALA A 152 -0.14 -0.79 0.00
CA ALA A 152 -1.18 -1.72 -0.45
C ALA A 152 -2.31 -1.00 -1.20
N VAL A 153 -2.74 0.16 -0.69
CA VAL A 153 -3.72 1.04 -1.34
C VAL A 153 -3.20 1.56 -2.68
N SER A 154 -1.94 2.02 -2.74
CA SER A 154 -1.25 2.37 -3.98
C SER A 154 -1.22 1.20 -4.97
N ALA A 155 -0.94 0.00 -4.46
CA ALA A 155 -0.98 -1.22 -5.26
C ALA A 155 -2.41 -1.55 -5.74
N CYS A 156 -3.49 -1.18 -5.04
CA CYS A 156 -4.86 -1.31 -5.57
C CYS A 156 -5.18 -0.28 -6.67
N GLY A 157 -4.26 0.67 -6.93
CA GLY A 157 -4.40 1.68 -7.96
C GLY A 157 -5.02 2.98 -7.43
N VAL A 158 -4.86 3.28 -6.14
CA VAL A 158 -5.27 4.54 -5.51
C VAL A 158 -4.06 5.46 -5.34
N ASP A 159 -4.17 6.72 -5.74
CA ASP A 159 -3.10 7.70 -5.55
C ASP A 159 -3.25 8.42 -4.20
N THR A 160 -2.34 8.14 -3.27
CA THR A 160 -2.34 8.67 -1.89
C THR A 160 -1.56 9.99 -1.82
N CYS A 161 -2.09 11.00 -1.12
CA CYS A 161 -1.49 12.33 -1.01
C CYS A 161 -0.96 12.68 0.39
N TYR A 162 -1.39 11.95 1.42
CA TYR A 162 -0.98 12.20 2.79
C TYR A 162 -1.24 10.97 3.63
N SER A 163 -0.35 10.67 4.58
CA SER A 163 -0.56 9.63 5.57
C SER A 163 0.09 10.01 6.89
N CYS A 164 -0.53 9.62 7.99
CA CYS A 164 0.09 9.65 9.31
C CYS A 164 -0.43 8.48 10.16
N ASP A 165 0.45 7.82 10.91
CA ASP A 165 0.14 6.76 11.87
C ASP A 165 -0.20 7.29 13.27
N GLY A 166 0.01 8.58 13.51
CA GLY A 166 -0.33 9.25 14.76
C GLY A 166 0.51 8.81 15.95
N ASN A 167 1.68 8.18 15.73
CA ASN A 167 2.53 7.65 16.79
C ASN A 167 3.47 8.69 17.43
N HIS A 168 3.37 9.97 17.05
CA HIS A 168 4.18 11.06 17.59
C HIS A 168 3.56 11.72 18.83
N GLN A 169 4.30 12.59 19.51
CA GLN A 169 3.82 13.34 20.67
C GLN A 169 2.59 14.19 20.27
N ASN A 170 1.47 14.07 21.01
CA ASN A 170 0.14 14.63 20.68
C ASN A 170 -0.53 14.04 19.42
N GLY A 171 -0.04 12.91 18.94
CA GLY A 171 -0.77 12.06 18.01
C GLY A 171 -1.99 11.41 18.67
N GLY A 172 -2.58 10.40 18.01
CA GLY A 172 -3.86 9.82 18.46
C GLY A 172 -4.86 9.60 17.33
N LYS A 173 -4.41 9.67 16.07
CA LYS A 173 -5.20 9.20 14.94
C LYS A 173 -4.37 8.67 13.80
N VAL A 174 -4.84 7.59 13.18
CA VAL A 174 -4.29 7.08 11.92
C VAL A 174 -5.07 7.68 10.76
N ILE A 175 -4.39 8.18 9.74
CA ILE A 175 -5.01 8.82 8.58
C ILE A 175 -4.26 8.49 7.31
N CYS A 176 -4.99 8.24 6.23
CA CYS A 176 -4.45 8.09 4.88
C CYS A 176 -5.42 8.76 3.91
N LYS A 177 -4.99 9.82 3.25
CA LYS A 177 -5.79 10.57 2.28
C LYS A 177 -5.34 10.27 0.87
N SER A 178 -6.30 10.30 -0.04
CA SER A 178 -6.06 10.16 -1.48
C SER A 178 -6.41 11.43 -2.25
N TYR A 179 -5.75 11.63 -3.38
CA TYR A 179 -6.14 12.70 -4.30
C TYR A 179 -7.53 12.43 -4.84
N TYR A 180 -8.31 13.48 -5.03
CA TYR A 180 -9.53 13.38 -5.82
C TYR A 180 -9.17 13.07 -7.29
N PRO A 181 -9.84 12.14 -7.99
CA PRO A 181 -11.00 11.35 -7.58
C PRO A 181 -10.67 9.96 -7.00
N PHE A 182 -9.40 9.62 -6.79
CA PHE A 182 -9.00 8.34 -6.20
C PHE A 182 -9.57 8.10 -4.81
N ASN A 183 -9.82 9.16 -4.05
CA ASN A 183 -10.49 9.10 -2.75
C ASN A 183 -11.86 8.39 -2.78
N ILE A 184 -12.60 8.48 -3.90
CA ILE A 184 -13.87 7.74 -4.06
C ILE A 184 -13.61 6.24 -4.11
N PHE A 185 -12.58 5.81 -4.86
CA PHE A 185 -12.20 4.40 -4.94
C PHE A 185 -11.54 3.92 -3.64
N HIS A 186 -10.74 4.77 -2.99
CA HIS A 186 -10.18 4.51 -1.67
C HIS A 186 -11.28 4.23 -0.65
N LYS A 187 -12.32 5.07 -0.61
CA LYS A 187 -13.48 4.84 0.25
C LYS A 187 -14.17 3.50 -0.02
N ARG A 188 -14.29 3.10 -1.29
CA ARG A 188 -14.88 1.81 -1.65
C ARG A 188 -14.06 0.63 -1.14
N ILE A 189 -12.74 0.62 -1.34
CA ILE A 189 -11.88 -0.46 -0.83
C ILE A 189 -11.77 -0.44 0.69
N TRP A 190 -11.85 0.75 1.31
CA TRP A 190 -11.87 0.89 2.76
C TRP A 190 -13.13 0.28 3.37
N ASN A 191 -14.29 0.42 2.72
CA ASN A 191 -15.53 -0.22 3.18
C ASN A 191 -15.40 -1.76 3.24
N ASP A 192 -14.74 -2.40 2.28
CA ASP A 192 -14.52 -3.87 2.32
C ASP A 192 -13.64 -4.24 3.52
N VAL A 193 -12.58 -3.48 3.74
CA VAL A 193 -11.67 -3.65 4.87
C VAL A 193 -12.39 -3.47 6.22
N CYS A 194 -13.22 -2.43 6.36
CA CYS A 194 -13.98 -2.18 7.58
C CYS A 194 -14.89 -3.35 7.93
N VAL A 195 -15.56 -3.93 6.94
CA VAL A 195 -16.43 -5.10 7.12
C VAL A 195 -15.62 -6.33 7.53
N GLU A 196 -14.51 -6.61 6.82
CA GLU A 196 -13.69 -7.79 7.06
C GLU A 196 -13.00 -7.78 8.43
N TYR A 197 -12.46 -6.62 8.82
CA TYR A 197 -11.61 -6.50 10.02
C TYR A 197 -12.29 -5.76 11.19
N ASN A 198 -13.60 -5.50 11.08
CA ASN A 198 -14.39 -4.78 12.08
C ASN A 198 -13.69 -3.48 12.55
N ILE A 199 -13.27 -2.66 11.59
CA ILE A 199 -12.64 -1.37 11.84
C ILE A 199 -13.72 -0.28 11.75
N GLU A 200 -13.94 0.45 12.83
CA GLU A 200 -14.84 1.60 12.84
C GLU A 200 -14.11 2.87 12.37
N GLY A 201 -14.78 3.66 11.53
CA GLY A 201 -14.31 4.98 11.12
C GLY A 201 -13.92 5.09 9.65
N ASP A 202 -13.40 6.27 9.31
CA ASP A 202 -13.04 6.68 7.96
C ASP A 202 -11.56 7.07 7.94
N ILE A 203 -10.74 6.23 7.30
CA ILE A 203 -9.29 6.43 7.24
C ILE A 203 -8.89 7.77 6.61
N GLU A 204 -9.71 8.36 5.73
CA GLU A 204 -9.41 9.67 5.14
C GLU A 204 -9.68 10.84 6.10
N LYS A 205 -10.61 10.66 7.04
CA LYS A 205 -10.92 11.63 8.11
C LYS A 205 -10.01 11.47 9.32
N GLY A 206 -9.45 10.27 9.47
CA GLY A 206 -8.62 9.86 10.58
C GLY A 206 -9.42 9.04 11.58
N ILE A 207 -8.82 7.94 12.03
CA ILE A 207 -9.38 7.02 13.03
C ILE A 207 -8.68 7.31 14.34
N LEU A 208 -9.43 7.79 15.32
CA LEU A 208 -8.90 8.13 16.64
C LEU A 208 -8.52 6.87 17.41
N PHE A 209 -7.48 6.97 18.22
CA PHE A 209 -7.09 5.94 19.18
C PHE A 209 -6.53 6.59 20.45
N ASP A 210 -6.48 5.79 21.52
CA ASP A 210 -5.81 6.11 22.79
C ASP A 210 -4.70 5.09 23.08
N GLU A 211 -4.01 5.25 24.21
CA GLU A 211 -2.90 4.36 24.62
C GLU A 211 -3.31 2.88 24.75
N ASN A 212 -4.60 2.58 24.98
CA ASN A 212 -5.10 1.21 25.16
C ASN A 212 -5.49 0.53 23.83
N SER A 213 -5.88 1.33 22.85
CA SER A 213 -6.43 0.90 21.55
C SER A 213 -5.47 1.10 20.38
N GLN A 214 -4.41 1.89 20.53
CA GLN A 214 -3.44 2.22 19.48
C GLN A 214 -2.89 0.99 18.76
N TYR A 215 -2.29 0.05 19.49
CA TYR A 215 -1.63 -1.12 18.90
C TYR A 215 -2.63 -2.15 18.35
N ASP A 216 -3.85 -2.21 18.91
CA ASP A 216 -4.94 -3.00 18.33
C ASP A 216 -5.36 -2.45 16.96
N LEU A 217 -5.48 -1.12 16.85
CA LEU A 217 -5.76 -0.46 15.58
C LEU A 217 -4.62 -0.68 14.57
N TYR A 218 -3.35 -0.55 14.99
CA TYR A 218 -2.21 -0.85 14.11
C TYR A 218 -2.22 -2.29 13.60
N TYR A 219 -2.57 -3.25 14.47
CA TYR A 219 -2.69 -4.65 14.06
C TYR A 219 -3.77 -4.83 12.99
N LYS A 220 -4.96 -4.27 13.21
CA LYS A 220 -6.07 -4.32 12.24
C LYS A 220 -5.72 -3.64 10.91
N ILE A 221 -5.03 -2.50 10.95
CA ILE A 221 -4.56 -1.80 9.75
C ILE A 221 -3.51 -2.63 9.01
N TYR A 222 -2.63 -3.32 9.73
CA TYR A 222 -1.66 -4.23 9.13
C TYR A 222 -2.36 -5.42 8.43
N GLN A 223 -3.33 -6.06 9.09
CA GLN A 223 -4.12 -7.15 8.48
C GLN A 223 -4.90 -6.67 7.25
N ALA A 224 -5.54 -5.51 7.34
CA ALA A 224 -6.19 -4.84 6.23
C ALA A 224 -5.25 -4.63 5.04
N ALA A 225 -4.01 -4.18 5.30
CA ALA A 225 -3.01 -3.98 4.27
C ALA A 225 -2.58 -5.30 3.60
N GLN A 226 -2.45 -6.39 4.36
CA GLN A 226 -2.20 -7.72 3.80
C GLN A 226 -3.32 -8.13 2.84
N TYR A 227 -4.57 -8.03 3.29
CA TYR A 227 -5.74 -8.35 2.48
C TYR A 227 -5.81 -7.53 1.19
N LEU A 228 -5.68 -6.20 1.30
CA LEU A 228 -5.68 -5.31 0.15
C LEU A 228 -4.56 -5.67 -0.83
N TYR A 229 -3.37 -5.97 -0.31
CA TYR A 229 -2.25 -6.33 -1.17
C TYR A 229 -2.48 -7.66 -1.88
N GLU A 230 -2.99 -8.69 -1.20
CA GLU A 230 -3.33 -9.98 -1.80
C GLU A 230 -4.40 -9.86 -2.89
N HIS A 231 -5.41 -9.00 -2.67
CA HIS A 231 -6.53 -8.78 -3.59
C HIS A 231 -6.31 -7.62 -4.58
N ARG A 232 -5.10 -7.04 -4.61
CA ARG A 232 -4.79 -5.83 -5.40
C ARG A 232 -5.15 -5.94 -6.88
N VAL A 233 -5.03 -7.13 -7.47
CA VAL A 233 -5.35 -7.35 -8.89
C VAL A 233 -6.86 -7.25 -9.12
N CYS A 234 -7.66 -7.86 -8.26
CA CYS A 234 -9.13 -7.78 -8.31
C CYS A 234 -9.61 -6.32 -8.19
N TYR A 235 -9.03 -5.54 -7.28
CA TYR A 235 -9.37 -4.11 -7.16
C TYR A 235 -8.98 -3.30 -8.40
N ARG A 236 -7.81 -3.57 -9.00
CA ARG A 236 -7.41 -2.93 -10.26
C ARG A 236 -8.38 -3.24 -11.38
N GLU A 237 -8.80 -4.49 -11.50
CA GLU A 237 -9.77 -4.94 -12.51
C GLU A 237 -11.12 -4.26 -12.29
N MET A 238 -11.64 -4.25 -11.07
CA MET A 238 -12.87 -3.52 -10.71
C MET A 238 -12.80 -2.04 -11.11
N LYS A 239 -11.71 -1.34 -10.72
CA LYS A 239 -11.51 0.07 -11.10
C LYS A 239 -11.46 0.24 -12.61
N TYR A 240 -10.75 -0.65 -13.30
CA TYR A 240 -10.57 -0.61 -14.74
C TYR A 240 -11.90 -0.81 -15.48
N GLU A 241 -12.71 -1.79 -15.08
CA GLU A 241 -14.03 -2.03 -15.65
C GLU A 241 -14.97 -0.84 -15.46
N ALA A 242 -15.01 -0.26 -14.25
CA ALA A 242 -15.78 0.94 -13.97
C ALA A 242 -15.31 2.12 -14.85
N ILE A 243 -14.01 2.33 -15.01
CA ILE A 243 -13.46 3.36 -15.91
C ILE A 243 -13.85 3.09 -17.38
N LEU A 244 -13.81 1.84 -17.84
CA LEU A 244 -14.20 1.49 -19.21
C LEU A 244 -15.67 1.82 -19.48
N ASN A 245 -16.54 1.46 -18.55
CA ASN A 245 -17.96 1.77 -18.65
C ASN A 245 -18.21 3.29 -18.56
N LEU A 246 -17.46 4.03 -17.73
CA LEU A 246 -17.55 5.48 -17.66
C LEU A 246 -17.11 6.16 -18.96
N ARG A 247 -16.08 5.62 -19.63
CA ARG A 247 -15.67 6.07 -20.97
C ARG A 247 -16.78 5.83 -22.00
N LYS A 248 -17.51 4.71 -21.93
CA LYS A 248 -18.68 4.45 -22.81
C LYS A 248 -19.78 5.49 -22.54
N TYR A 249 -20.11 5.74 -21.27
CA TYR A 249 -21.07 6.78 -20.87
C TYR A 249 -20.68 8.17 -21.41
N LYS A 250 -19.40 8.57 -21.24
CA LYS A 250 -18.88 9.83 -21.79
C LYS A 250 -19.02 9.93 -23.32
N ARG A 251 -18.78 8.83 -24.04
CA ARG A 251 -18.96 8.77 -25.50
C ARG A 251 -20.43 8.91 -25.90
N GLN A 252 -21.36 8.30 -25.16
CA GLN A 252 -22.79 8.44 -25.38
C GLN A 252 -23.25 9.89 -25.16
N MET A 253 -22.89 10.48 -24.03
CA MET A 253 -23.24 11.88 -23.72
C MET A 253 -22.71 12.87 -24.77
N LYS A 254 -21.51 12.62 -25.30
CA LYS A 254 -20.95 13.40 -26.42
C LYS A 254 -21.80 13.29 -27.70
N LYS A 255 -22.32 12.09 -28.02
CA LYS A 255 -23.25 11.92 -29.17
C LYS A 255 -24.54 12.69 -28.97
N GLU A 256 -25.02 12.79 -27.73
CA GLU A 256 -26.20 13.58 -27.34
C GLU A 256 -25.92 15.09 -27.21
N LYS A 257 -24.72 15.56 -27.55
CA LYS A 257 -24.26 16.96 -27.35
C LYS A 257 -24.38 17.45 -25.90
N LYS A 258 -24.34 16.53 -24.92
CA LYS A 258 -24.33 16.83 -23.49
C LYS A 258 -22.91 16.73 -22.94
N LYS A 259 -22.58 17.57 -21.96
CA LYS A 259 -21.33 17.49 -21.18
C LYS A 259 -21.69 17.07 -19.76
N PRO A 260 -21.26 15.87 -19.30
CA PRO A 260 -21.54 15.46 -17.92
C PRO A 260 -20.86 16.40 -16.93
N THR A 261 -21.53 16.72 -15.84
CA THR A 261 -20.95 17.45 -14.71
C THR A 261 -20.00 16.56 -13.92
N LYS A 262 -19.16 17.16 -13.05
CA LYS A 262 -18.30 16.45 -12.11
C LYS A 262 -19.10 15.47 -11.23
N GLU A 263 -20.20 15.95 -10.66
CA GLU A 263 -21.12 15.17 -9.84
C GLU A 263 -21.74 14.00 -10.59
N GLN A 264 -22.07 14.17 -11.88
CA GLN A 264 -22.56 13.06 -12.70
C GLN A 264 -21.51 11.97 -12.91
N TYR A 265 -20.22 12.34 -13.08
CA TYR A 265 -19.13 11.35 -13.13
C TYR A 265 -18.96 10.63 -11.79
N GLU A 266 -18.99 11.37 -10.69
CA GLU A 266 -18.90 10.81 -9.33
C GLU A 266 -20.03 9.82 -9.05
N ASN A 267 -21.29 10.24 -9.19
CA ASN A 267 -22.46 9.40 -8.91
C ASN A 267 -22.47 8.14 -9.77
N TRP A 268 -22.11 8.28 -11.05
CA TRP A 268 -22.01 7.14 -11.95
C TRP A 268 -20.89 6.18 -11.51
N PHE A 269 -19.70 6.71 -11.20
CA PHE A 269 -18.56 5.88 -10.78
C PHE A 269 -18.83 5.18 -9.46
N CYS A 270 -19.40 5.89 -8.48
CA CYS A 270 -19.85 5.35 -7.20
C CYS A 270 -20.81 4.17 -7.38
N LYS A 271 -21.79 4.29 -8.28
CA LYS A 271 -22.73 3.19 -8.57
C LYS A 271 -22.01 1.96 -9.14
N GLU A 272 -21.07 2.17 -10.06
CA GLU A 272 -20.43 1.06 -10.79
C GLU A 272 -19.41 0.30 -9.96
N ILE A 273 -18.78 0.98 -9.00
CA ILE A 273 -17.95 0.31 -8.01
C ILE A 273 -18.78 -0.20 -6.81
N GLY A 274 -20.10 -0.02 -6.79
CA GLY A 274 -20.98 -0.48 -5.70
C GLY A 274 -20.82 0.30 -4.39
N LEU A 275 -20.42 1.57 -4.44
CA LEU A 275 -20.34 2.44 -3.27
C LEU A 275 -21.71 3.03 -2.87
N VAL A 276 -22.65 3.08 -3.81
CA VAL A 276 -24.03 3.54 -3.60
C VAL A 276 -24.96 2.56 -4.30
N ASN A 277 -26.02 2.11 -3.61
CA ASN A 277 -27.06 1.24 -4.15
C ASN A 277 -28.07 2.01 -5.00
#